data_AF-A0A087SUS5-F1
#
_entry.id   AF-A0A087SUS5-F1
#
_cell.length_a   1.000
_cell.length_b   1.000
_cell.length_c   1.000
_cell.angle_alpha   90.00
_cell.angle_beta   90.00
_cell.angle_gamma   90.00
#
_symmetry.space_group_name_H-M   'P 1'
#
loop_
_entity.id
_entity.type
_entity.pdbx_description
1 polymer ?
#
loop_
_entity_poly.entity_id
_entity_poly.type
_entity_poly.pdbx_seq_one_letter_code
_entity_poly.pdbx_strand_id
1 'polypeptide(L)'
;MDFFSVTCVLKSNHNLSDNSRQNLIALERKYLIVSALYDKFESMVAEIFSIDSGLPNHSKQNISCDQGNASNQLMKHHRTLCWMLFIVAKAKVLWHRQELLATFHLLLCCIGEVVKITPTFLLLPPFDSVVAKSESSLTVLEVLSSHVKTKFEE
;
A
#
# COMPACT_ATOMS: atom_id res chain seq x y z
N MET A 1 -2.19 -26.13 -2.47
CA MET A 1 -0.81 -26.20 -1.95
C MET A 1 -0.35 -24.77 -1.72
N ASP A 2 0.20 -24.47 -0.54
CA ASP A 2 0.79 -23.17 -0.27
C ASP A 2 2.10 -23.00 -1.06
N PHE A 3 2.45 -21.76 -1.44
CA PHE A 3 3.64 -21.43 -2.22
C PHE A 3 4.91 -22.04 -1.59
N PHE A 4 5.03 -21.99 -0.27
CA PHE A 4 6.14 -22.58 0.47
C PHE A 4 6.14 -24.11 0.49
N SER A 5 4.97 -24.74 0.42
CA SER A 5 4.89 -26.20 0.30
C SER A 5 5.52 -26.65 -1.02
N VAL A 6 5.27 -25.92 -2.11
CA VAL A 6 5.83 -26.23 -3.44
C VAL A 6 7.34 -26.01 -3.46
N THR A 7 7.84 -24.90 -2.91
CA THR A 7 9.29 -24.64 -2.87
C THR A 7 10.02 -25.61 -1.95
N CYS A 8 9.41 -26.02 -0.83
CA CYS A 8 9.97 -27.02 0.09
C CYS A 8 10.06 -28.40 -0.59
N VAL A 9 9.01 -28.82 -1.29
CA VAL A 9 8.99 -30.07 -2.09
C VAL A 9 10.09 -30.04 -3.15
N LEU A 10 10.23 -28.93 -3.89
CA LEU A 10 11.25 -28.78 -4.93
C LEU A 10 12.69 -28.85 -4.37
N LYS A 11 12.93 -28.24 -3.20
CA LYS A 11 14.23 -28.27 -2.52
C LYS A 11 14.58 -29.64 -1.96
N SER A 12 13.57 -30.42 -1.55
CA SER A 12 13.75 -31.70 -0.84
C SER A 12 13.81 -32.90 -1.78
N ASN A 13 13.06 -32.86 -2.89
CA ASN A 13 12.88 -34.01 -3.78
C ASN A 13 13.79 -33.99 -5.02
N HIS A 14 14.54 -32.91 -5.24
CA HIS A 14 15.44 -32.78 -6.39
C HIS A 14 16.83 -32.32 -5.96
N ASN A 15 17.87 -32.91 -6.56
CA ASN A 15 19.24 -32.41 -6.45
C ASN A 15 19.40 -31.13 -7.29
N LEU A 16 18.89 -30.03 -6.74
CA LEU A 16 19.02 -28.70 -7.34
C LEU A 16 20.47 -28.23 -7.28
N SER A 17 20.91 -27.51 -8.32
CA SER A 17 22.16 -26.75 -8.26
C SER A 17 22.07 -25.66 -7.20
N ASP A 18 23.23 -25.21 -6.70
CA ASP A 18 23.28 -24.14 -5.69
C ASP A 18 22.64 -22.84 -6.18
N ASN A 19 22.79 -22.52 -7.47
CA ASN A 19 22.15 -21.38 -8.11
C ASN A 19 20.61 -21.47 -8.04
N SER A 20 20.05 -22.63 -8.40
CA SER A 20 18.60 -22.86 -8.33
C SER A 20 18.08 -22.76 -6.90
N ARG A 21 18.81 -23.33 -5.93
CA ARG A 21 18.46 -23.25 -4.51
C ARG A 21 18.49 -21.82 -3.97
N GLN A 22 19.52 -21.04 -4.32
CA GLN A 22 19.61 -19.62 -3.95
C GLN A 22 18.47 -18.80 -4.57
N ASN A 23 18.12 -19.06 -5.83
CA ASN A 23 16.99 -18.39 -6.49
C ASN A 23 15.65 -18.68 -5.81
N LEU A 24 15.42 -19.92 -5.36
CA LEU A 24 14.21 -20.27 -4.59
C LEU A 24 14.17 -19.54 -3.24
N ILE A 25 15.29 -19.48 -2.51
CA ILE A 25 15.37 -18.73 -1.24
C ILE A 25 15.13 -17.22 -1.48
N ALA A 26 15.72 -16.66 -2.54
CA ALA A 26 15.51 -15.27 -2.92
C ALA A 26 14.05 -14.99 -3.29
N LEU A 27 13.39 -15.92 -3.98
CA LEU A 27 11.97 -15.80 -4.35
C LEU A 27 11.06 -15.85 -3.12
N GLU A 28 11.30 -16.78 -2.20
CA GLU A 28 10.61 -16.87 -0.91
C GLU A 28 10.72 -15.58 -0.11
N ARG A 29 11.94 -15.03 0.02
CA ARG A 29 12.16 -13.76 0.70
C ARG A 29 11.43 -12.61 0.02
N LYS A 30 11.47 -12.54 -1.31
CA LYS A 30 10.72 -11.52 -2.08
C LYS A 30 9.22 -11.62 -1.81
N TYR A 31 8.67 -12.85 -1.80
CA TYR A 31 7.26 -13.07 -1.51
C TYR A 31 6.89 -12.60 -0.10
N LEU A 32 7.63 -13.01 0.93
CA LEU A 32 7.37 -12.60 2.32
C LEU A 32 7.39 -11.09 2.49
N ILE A 33 8.40 -10.42 1.94
CA ILE A 33 8.54 -8.97 2.03
C ILE A 33 7.38 -8.27 1.32
N VAL A 34 7.08 -8.66 0.07
CA VAL A 34 6.02 -8.00 -0.70
C VAL A 34 4.64 -8.26 -0.08
N SER A 35 4.38 -9.47 0.42
CA SER A 35 3.15 -9.80 1.13
C SER A 35 2.97 -8.96 2.39
N ALA A 36 3.98 -8.92 3.27
CA ALA A 36 3.92 -8.13 4.50
C ALA A 36 3.73 -6.63 4.21
N LEU A 37 4.37 -6.12 3.15
CA LEU A 37 4.20 -4.74 2.71
C LEU A 37 2.82 -4.48 2.11
N TYR A 38 2.25 -5.44 1.39
CA TYR A 38 0.89 -5.32 0.87
C TYR A 38 -0.13 -5.29 2.01
N ASP A 39 -0.01 -6.17 2.99
CA ASP A 39 -0.89 -6.18 4.15
C ASP A 39 -0.81 -4.85 4.93
N LYS A 40 0.41 -4.33 5.13
CA LYS A 40 0.61 -3.01 5.76
C LYS A 40 0.06 -1.87 4.90
N PHE A 41 0.23 -1.94 3.58
CA PHE A 41 -0.31 -0.99 2.62
C PHE A 41 -1.84 -0.92 2.71
N GLU A 42 -2.52 -2.06 2.75
CA GLU A 42 -3.97 -2.13 2.89
C GLU A 42 -4.47 -1.40 4.13
N SER A 43 -3.84 -1.67 5.27
CA SER A 43 -4.15 -0.98 6.53
C SER A 43 -3.95 0.53 6.41
N MET A 44 -2.82 0.98 5.85
CA MET A 44 -2.55 2.41 5.71
C MET A 44 -3.53 3.09 4.77
N VAL A 45 -3.85 2.50 3.62
CA VAL A 45 -4.81 3.08 2.66
C VAL A 45 -6.21 3.18 3.25
N ALA A 46 -6.66 2.20 4.02
CA ALA A 46 -7.96 2.27 4.69
C ALA A 46 -8.07 3.44 5.68
N GLU A 47 -6.94 3.92 6.22
CA GLU A 47 -6.87 5.02 7.18
C GLU A 47 -6.62 6.38 6.54
N ILE A 48 -6.00 6.38 5.35
CA ILE A 48 -5.68 7.60 4.60
C ILE A 48 -6.88 8.05 3.77
N PHE A 49 -7.63 7.10 3.21
CA PHE A 49 -8.69 7.39 2.27
C PHE A 49 -10.08 7.11 2.83
N SER A 50 -11.00 8.01 2.53
CA SER A 50 -12.40 7.90 2.94
C SER A 50 -13.09 6.80 2.12
N ILE A 51 -13.27 5.63 2.71
CA ILE A 51 -14.19 4.63 2.18
C ILE A 51 -15.58 5.10 2.57
N ASP A 52 -16.36 5.54 1.58
CA ASP A 52 -17.81 5.76 1.71
C ASP A 52 -18.48 4.40 1.99
N SER A 53 -18.33 3.94 3.23
CA SER A 53 -19.15 2.88 3.77
C SER A 53 -20.54 3.49 3.91
N GLY A 54 -21.43 3.12 2.99
CA GLY A 54 -22.81 3.60 2.94
C GLY A 54 -23.58 3.28 4.21
N LEU A 55 -23.36 4.04 5.28
CA LEU A 55 -24.19 4.02 6.47
C LEU A 55 -25.44 4.88 6.22
N PRO A 56 -26.64 4.35 6.51
CA PRO A 56 -27.89 5.07 6.30
C PRO A 56 -28.10 6.05 7.46
N ASN A 57 -27.45 7.22 7.41
CA ASN A 57 -27.81 8.29 8.32
C ASN A 57 -29.10 8.95 7.86
N HIS A 58 -30.14 8.75 8.67
CA HIS A 58 -31.46 9.37 8.59
C HIS A 58 -31.38 10.88 8.33
N SER A 59 -31.40 11.28 7.07
CA SER A 59 -32.04 12.51 6.63
C SER A 59 -32.53 12.33 5.20
N LYS A 60 -33.86 12.24 5.08
CA LYS A 60 -34.55 12.21 3.80
C LYS A 60 -34.31 13.53 3.08
N GLN A 61 -33.47 13.55 2.05
CA GLN A 61 -33.71 14.42 0.91
C GLN A 61 -33.18 13.78 -0.37
N ASN A 62 -34.12 13.60 -1.30
CA ASN A 62 -33.99 12.86 -2.53
C ASN A 62 -33.14 13.62 -3.56
N ILE A 63 -31.86 13.26 -3.77
CA ILE A 63 -31.15 13.56 -5.01
C ILE A 63 -30.22 12.37 -5.38
N SER A 64 -30.65 11.65 -6.42
CA SER A 64 -29.92 10.77 -7.36
C SER A 64 -28.88 9.75 -6.88
N CYS A 65 -29.32 8.50 -6.95
CA CYS A 65 -28.57 7.27 -7.18
C CYS A 65 -27.70 7.32 -8.46
N ASP A 66 -26.40 7.60 -8.31
CA ASP A 66 -25.31 7.14 -9.21
C ASP A 66 -23.91 7.42 -8.61
N GLN A 67 -23.82 8.30 -7.61
CA GLN A 67 -22.57 8.84 -7.09
C GLN A 67 -21.76 7.85 -6.23
N GLY A 68 -22.42 6.93 -5.53
CA GLY A 68 -21.76 5.93 -4.66
C GLY A 68 -20.98 4.85 -5.42
N ASN A 69 -21.28 4.61 -6.69
CA ASN A 69 -20.48 3.72 -7.53
C ASN A 69 -19.22 4.43 -8.04
N ALA A 70 -19.34 5.71 -8.41
CA ALA A 70 -18.22 6.50 -8.94
C ALA A 70 -17.14 6.78 -7.90
N SER A 71 -17.51 7.13 -6.66
CA SER A 71 -16.54 7.35 -5.57
C SER A 71 -15.77 6.07 -5.23
N ASN A 72 -16.46 4.92 -5.18
CA ASN A 72 -15.85 3.62 -4.96
C ASN A 72 -14.91 3.19 -6.10
N GLN A 73 -15.23 3.51 -7.36
CA GLN A 73 -14.34 3.26 -8.49
C GLN A 73 -13.10 4.15 -8.46
N LEU A 74 -13.28 5.44 -8.16
CA LEU A 74 -12.17 6.38 -8.01
C LEU A 74 -11.22 5.95 -6.90
N MET A 75 -11.78 5.47 -5.78
CA MET A 75 -10.95 4.97 -4.68
C MET A 75 -10.15 3.72 -5.03
N LYS A 76 -10.78 2.76 -5.72
CA LYS A 76 -10.06 1.60 -6.25
C LYS A 76 -8.93 2.05 -7.17
N HIS A 77 -9.16 3.06 -8.01
CA HIS A 77 -8.13 3.60 -8.90
C HIS A 77 -6.94 4.18 -8.14
N HIS A 78 -7.15 5.02 -7.11
CA HIS A 78 -6.06 5.58 -6.30
C HIS A 78 -5.26 4.50 -5.56
N ARG A 79 -5.95 3.50 -4.99
CA ARG A 79 -5.30 2.36 -4.34
C ARG A 79 -4.46 1.55 -5.34
N THR A 80 -5.01 1.21 -6.50
CA THR A 80 -4.29 0.51 -7.55
C THR A 80 -3.10 1.32 -8.06
N LEU A 81 -3.27 2.63 -8.26
CA LEU A 81 -2.20 3.53 -8.68
C LEU A 81 -1.05 3.53 -7.66
N CYS A 82 -1.36 3.63 -6.37
CA CYS A 82 -0.35 3.63 -5.32
C CYS A 82 0.46 2.33 -5.29
N TRP A 83 -0.23 1.19 -5.37
CA TRP A 83 0.44 -0.11 -5.38
C TRP A 83 1.27 -0.30 -6.66
N MET A 84 0.74 0.05 -7.83
CA MET A 84 1.48 -0.03 -9.09
C MET A 84 2.71 0.86 -9.08
N LEU A 85 2.60 2.10 -8.60
CA LEU A 85 3.72 3.02 -8.46
C LEU A 85 4.81 2.41 -7.59
N PHE A 86 4.44 1.84 -6.45
CA PHE A 86 5.37 1.15 -5.56
C PHE A 86 6.06 -0.04 -6.23
N ILE A 87 5.33 -0.92 -6.92
CA ILE A 87 5.92 -2.08 -7.60
C ILE A 87 6.92 -1.65 -8.68
N VAL A 88 6.56 -0.65 -9.47
CA VAL A 88 7.44 -0.09 -10.52
C VAL A 88 8.67 0.57 -9.88
N ALA A 89 8.48 1.41 -8.86
CA ALA A 89 9.58 2.06 -8.16
C ALA A 89 10.52 1.04 -7.50
N LYS A 90 9.98 0.00 -6.86
CA LYS A 90 10.77 -1.09 -6.27
C LYS A 90 11.62 -1.80 -7.32
N ALA A 91 11.03 -2.12 -8.47
CA ALA A 91 11.75 -2.77 -9.56
C ALA A 91 12.87 -1.88 -10.14
N LYS A 92 12.72 -0.55 -10.12
CA LYS A 92 13.73 0.39 -10.62
C LYS A 92 14.84 0.71 -9.63
N VAL A 93 14.49 0.93 -8.36
CA VAL A 93 15.42 1.48 -7.35
C VAL A 93 15.99 0.38 -6.45
N LEU A 94 15.25 -0.71 -6.23
CA LEU A 94 15.57 -1.74 -5.24
C LEU A 94 15.57 -3.16 -5.81
N TRP A 95 15.84 -3.33 -7.11
CA TRP A 95 15.77 -4.62 -7.81
C TRP A 95 16.51 -5.77 -7.09
N HIS A 96 17.72 -5.50 -6.62
CA HIS A 96 18.56 -6.48 -5.91
C HIS A 96 18.40 -6.45 -4.39
N ARG A 97 17.70 -5.45 -3.82
CA ARG A 97 17.57 -5.32 -2.37
C ARG A 97 16.38 -6.12 -1.86
N GLN A 98 16.67 -7.00 -0.91
CA GLN A 98 15.67 -7.78 -0.16
C GLN A 98 15.56 -7.28 1.28
N GLU A 99 15.78 -5.98 1.50
CA GLU A 99 15.67 -5.34 2.80
C GLU A 99 14.24 -4.82 2.98
N LEU A 100 13.57 -5.30 4.04
CA LEU A 100 12.20 -4.89 4.35
C LEU A 100 12.12 -3.38 4.61
N LEU A 101 13.02 -2.84 5.43
CA LEU A 101 12.99 -1.44 5.87
C LEU A 101 13.13 -0.46 4.69
N ALA A 102 14.14 -0.66 3.83
CA ALA A 102 14.32 0.18 2.65
C ALA A 102 13.12 0.10 1.69
N THR A 103 12.56 -1.10 1.53
CA THR A 103 11.37 -1.30 0.69
C THR A 103 10.13 -0.65 1.32
N PHE A 104 10.01 -0.65 2.64
CA PHE A 104 8.94 0.02 3.36
C PHE A 104 9.02 1.55 3.25
N HIS A 105 10.21 2.13 3.40
CA HIS A 105 10.39 3.57 3.18
C HIS A 105 10.01 3.97 1.74
N LEU A 106 10.35 3.15 0.75
CA LEU A 106 9.93 3.40 -0.62
C LEU A 106 8.40 3.35 -0.78
N LEU A 107 7.73 2.40 -0.12
CA LEU A 107 6.26 2.34 -0.08
C LEU A 107 5.66 3.63 0.50
N LEU A 108 6.19 4.15 1.61
CA LEU A 108 5.74 5.41 2.20
C LEU A 108 5.91 6.59 1.25
N CYS A 109 7.03 6.66 0.52
CA CYS A 109 7.23 7.67 -0.50
C CYS A 109 6.16 7.60 -1.59
N CYS A 110 5.86 6.41 -2.10
CA CYS A 110 4.83 6.23 -3.13
C CYS A 110 3.43 6.61 -2.64
N ILE A 111 3.09 6.26 -1.39
CA ILE A 111 1.83 6.68 -0.75
C ILE A 111 1.78 8.20 -0.65
N GLY A 112 2.84 8.84 -0.17
CA GLY A 112 2.93 10.29 -0.05
C GLY A 112 2.73 11.00 -1.39
N GLU A 113 3.30 10.50 -2.47
CA GLU A 113 3.09 11.07 -3.81
C GLU A 113 1.63 10.93 -4.29
N VAL A 114 0.98 9.78 -4.06
CA VAL A 114 -0.42 9.62 -4.43
C VAL A 114 -1.34 10.49 -3.59
N VAL A 115 -1.08 10.62 -2.28
CA VAL A 115 -1.87 11.49 -1.38
C VAL A 115 -1.86 12.94 -1.87
N LYS A 116 -0.71 13.46 -2.32
CA LYS A 116 -0.60 14.85 -2.82
C LYS A 116 -1.49 15.15 -4.02
N ILE A 117 -1.65 14.18 -4.92
CA ILE A 117 -2.47 14.33 -6.13
C ILE A 117 -3.93 13.92 -5.90
N THR A 118 -4.24 13.39 -4.71
CA THR A 118 -5.59 12.94 -4.38
C THR A 118 -6.44 14.15 -3.96
N PRO A 119 -7.65 14.32 -4.53
CA PRO A 119 -8.60 15.31 -4.06
C PRO A 119 -8.91 15.17 -2.57
N THR A 120 -8.92 16.29 -1.83
CA THR A 120 -9.04 16.31 -0.37
C THR A 120 -10.30 15.64 0.16
N PHE A 121 -11.41 15.67 -0.57
CA PHE A 121 -12.67 15.02 -0.17
C PHE A 121 -12.58 13.48 -0.16
N LEU A 122 -11.54 12.89 -0.77
CA LEU A 122 -11.27 11.45 -0.72
C LEU A 122 -10.30 11.07 0.40
N LEU A 123 -9.75 12.04 1.13
CA LEU A 123 -8.79 11.82 2.20
C LEU A 123 -9.48 11.93 3.56
N LEU A 124 -9.00 11.15 4.52
CA LEU A 124 -9.37 11.27 5.93
C LEU A 124 -8.42 12.26 6.63
N PRO A 125 -8.86 12.93 7.71
CA PRO A 125 -7.97 13.68 8.56
C PRO A 125 -6.84 12.81 9.13
N PRO A 126 -5.60 13.33 9.26
CA PRO A 126 -5.18 14.71 8.98
C PRO A 126 -4.76 14.99 7.53
N PHE A 127 -4.83 13.99 6.64
CA PHE A 127 -4.28 14.09 5.28
C PHE A 127 -5.03 15.09 4.41
N ASP A 128 -6.35 15.18 4.58
CA ASP A 128 -7.21 16.17 3.91
C ASP A 128 -6.74 17.62 4.14
N SER A 129 -6.40 17.93 5.39
CA SER A 129 -6.06 19.25 5.88
C SER A 129 -4.66 19.65 5.44
N VAL A 130 -3.72 18.71 5.43
CA VAL A 130 -2.34 18.92 4.98
C VAL A 130 -2.30 19.20 3.48
N VAL A 131 -3.06 18.42 2.70
CA VAL A 131 -3.16 18.62 1.25
C VAL A 131 -3.91 19.91 0.91
N ALA A 132 -4.99 20.22 1.62
CA ALA A 132 -5.76 21.46 1.42
C ALA A 132 -4.93 22.73 1.65
N LYS A 133 -3.97 22.69 2.59
CA LYS A 133 -3.06 23.80 2.87
C LYS A 133 -1.93 23.94 1.85
N SER A 134 -1.83 23.04 0.87
CA SER A 134 -0.74 22.99 -0.12
C SER A 134 0.65 23.03 0.55
N GLU A 135 0.79 22.37 1.70
CA GLU A 135 2.07 22.31 2.42
C GLU A 135 3.10 21.47 1.65
N SER A 136 4.37 21.66 2.01
CA SER A 136 5.50 21.09 1.28
C SER A 136 5.45 19.56 1.18
N SER A 137 6.15 19.00 0.19
CA SER A 137 6.25 17.55 -0.02
C SER A 137 6.74 16.75 1.20
N LEU A 138 7.53 17.38 2.06
CA LEU A 138 8.07 16.77 3.28
C LEU A 138 7.00 16.66 4.36
N THR A 139 6.03 17.58 4.40
CA THR A 139 5.00 17.63 5.44
C THR A 139 4.03 16.44 5.35
N VAL A 140 3.65 16.01 4.13
CA VAL A 140 2.84 14.79 3.95
C VAL A 140 3.59 13.54 4.43
N LEU A 141 4.90 13.44 4.15
CA LEU A 141 5.72 12.31 4.58
C LEU A 141 5.96 12.31 6.08
N GLU A 142 6.12 13.47 6.71
CA GLU A 142 6.21 13.63 8.17
C GLU A 142 4.93 13.16 8.86
N VAL A 143 3.77 13.54 8.32
CA VAL A 143 2.46 13.11 8.82
C VAL A 143 2.28 11.60 8.64
N LEU A 144 2.60 11.06 7.47
CA LEU A 144 2.60 9.60 7.23
C LEU A 144 3.54 8.86 8.19
N SER A 145 4.77 9.36 8.37
CA SER A 145 5.73 8.73 9.27
C SER A 145 5.29 8.79 10.72
N SER A 146 4.63 9.86 11.15
CA SER A 146 4.13 10.01 12.52
C SER A 146 2.94 9.08 12.73
N HIS A 147 2.02 9.03 11.78
CA HIS A 147 0.85 8.14 11.77
C HIS A 147 1.24 6.65 11.81
N VAL A 148 2.34 6.29 11.13
CA VAL A 148 2.87 4.92 11.17
C VAL A 148 3.49 4.59 12.54
N LYS A 149 4.18 5.54 13.19
CA LYS A 149 4.86 5.32 14.47
C LYS A 149 3.89 5.15 15.64
N THR A 150 2.84 5.95 15.71
CA THR A 150 1.86 5.90 16.81
C THR A 150 1.19 4.53 16.95
N LYS A 151 1.05 3.78 15.84
CA LYS A 151 0.46 2.43 15.85
C LYS A 151 1.39 1.29 16.27
N PHE A 152 2.68 1.55 16.48
CA PHE A 152 3.59 0.52 17.04
C PHE A 152 3.67 0.60 18.57
N GLU A 153 3.11 1.65 19.18
CA GLU A 153 3.16 1.91 20.63
C GLU A 153 1.83 1.58 21.36
N GLU A 154 0.79 1.19 20.63
CA GLU A 154 -0.47 0.62 21.15
C GLU A 154 -0.53 -0.90 20.97
#